data_AF-A0A662URR6-F1
#
_entry.id   AF-A0A662URR6-F1
#
_cell.length_a   1.000
_cell.length_b   1.000
_cell.length_c   1.000
_cell.angle_alpha   90.00
_cell.angle_beta   90.00
_cell.angle_gamma   90.00
#
_symmetry.space_group_name_H-M   'P 1'
#
loop_
_entity.id
_entity.type
_entity.pdbx_description
1 polymer ?
#
loop_
_entity_poly.entity_id
_entity_poly.type
_entity_poly.pdbx_seq_one_letter_code
_entity_poly.pdbx_strand_id
1 'polypeptide(L)'
;MESKPKIKLDEKMLIVLLEALRWSERIKPSQHAKRMVFEKHRVSDRIERVLTAIYYSVLKRQGILDKIIEDITNVRPIYIF
;
A
#
# COMPACT_ATOMS: atom_id res chain seq x y z
N MET A 1 11.40 23.91 11.27
CA MET A 1 10.72 22.93 10.41
C MET A 1 9.51 22.41 11.17
N GLU A 2 8.30 22.84 10.82
CA GLU A 2 7.09 22.28 11.43
C GLU A 2 7.01 20.77 11.14
N SER A 3 6.87 19.97 12.19
CA SER A 3 6.71 18.52 12.04
C SER A 3 5.41 18.25 11.29
N LYS A 4 5.48 17.59 10.13
CA LYS A 4 4.28 17.12 9.44
C LYS A 4 3.42 16.32 10.42
N PRO A 5 2.08 16.54 10.44
CA PRO A 5 1.20 15.81 11.35
C PRO A 5 1.38 14.31 11.15
N LYS A 6 1.61 13.58 12.25
CA LYS A 6 1.74 12.11 12.21
C LYS A 6 0.41 11.51 11.81
N ILE A 7 0.42 10.65 10.79
CA ILE A 7 -0.77 9.89 10.40
C ILE A 7 -1.01 8.83 11.46
N LYS A 8 -2.21 8.81 12.05
CA LYS A 8 -2.64 7.74 12.94
C LYS A 8 -3.17 6.59 12.08
N LEU A 9 -2.36 5.55 11.90
CA LEU A 9 -2.75 4.28 11.29
C LEU A 9 -3.01 3.27 12.40
N ASP A 10 -4.19 2.67 12.43
CA ASP A 10 -4.46 1.52 13.28
C ASP A 10 -4.09 0.19 12.56
N GLU A 11 -4.14 -0.90 13.31
CA GLU A 11 -3.80 -2.23 12.81
C GLU A 11 -4.68 -2.66 11.64
N LYS A 12 -5.99 -2.38 11.72
CA LYS A 12 -6.94 -2.74 10.65
C LYS A 12 -6.62 -1.97 9.37
N MET A 13 -6.31 -0.69 9.47
CA MET A 13 -5.87 0.15 8.35
C MET A 13 -4.60 -0.41 7.69
N LEU A 14 -3.65 -0.90 8.47
CA LEU A 14 -2.43 -1.51 7.96
C LEU A 14 -2.72 -2.81 7.20
N ILE A 15 -3.55 -3.69 7.77
CA ILE A 15 -3.96 -4.95 7.13
C ILE A 15 -4.66 -4.69 5.79
N VAL A 16 -5.60 -3.75 5.76
CA VAL A 16 -6.32 -3.35 4.53
C VAL A 16 -5.35 -2.84 3.46
N LEU A 17 -4.38 -2.00 3.85
CA LEU A 17 -3.39 -1.46 2.93
C LEU A 17 -2.48 -2.56 2.36
N LEU A 18 -1.98 -3.45 3.20
CA LEU A 18 -1.12 -4.57 2.79
C LEU A 18 -1.85 -5.53 1.86
N GLU A 19 -3.10 -5.88 2.18
CA GLU A 19 -3.93 -6.73 1.32
C GLU A 19 -4.18 -6.07 -0.04
N ALA A 20 -4.48 -4.77 -0.08
CA ALA A 20 -4.65 -4.03 -1.32
C ALA A 20 -3.37 -4.03 -2.17
N LEU A 21 -2.20 -3.78 -1.56
CA LEU A 21 -0.91 -3.82 -2.25
C LEU A 21 -0.61 -5.21 -2.81
N ARG A 22 -0.83 -6.26 -2.01
CA ARG A 22 -0.62 -7.65 -2.44
C ARG A 22 -1.49 -8.02 -3.64
N TRP A 23 -2.77 -7.66 -3.62
CA TRP A 23 -3.65 -7.93 -4.74
C TRP A 23 -3.31 -7.08 -5.97
N SER A 24 -2.77 -5.89 -5.78
CA SER A 24 -2.37 -5.01 -6.90
C SER A 24 -1.26 -5.60 -7.78
N GLU A 25 -0.45 -6.51 -7.25
CA GLU A 25 0.57 -7.23 -8.00
C GLU A 25 -0.08 -8.20 -9.00
N ARG A 26 -1.14 -8.89 -8.57
CA ARG A 26 -1.82 -9.96 -9.32
C ARG A 26 -2.97 -9.46 -10.19
N ILE A 27 -3.67 -8.42 -9.76
CA ILE A 27 -4.88 -7.92 -10.41
C ILE A 27 -4.60 -6.54 -10.98
N LYS A 28 -4.66 -6.45 -12.32
CA LYS A 28 -4.58 -5.20 -13.06
C LYS A 28 -5.97 -4.83 -13.62
N PRO A 29 -6.37 -3.55 -13.62
CA PRO A 29 -5.62 -2.40 -13.13
C PRO A 29 -5.57 -2.35 -11.58
N SER A 30 -4.51 -1.78 -11.01
CA SER A 30 -4.31 -1.75 -9.53
C SER A 30 -5.43 -1.01 -8.78
N GLN A 31 -6.16 -0.13 -9.47
CA GLN A 31 -7.36 0.53 -8.95
C GLN A 31 -8.50 -0.44 -8.66
N HIS A 32 -8.64 -1.48 -9.49
CA HIS A 32 -9.66 -2.51 -9.28
C HIS A 32 -9.31 -3.35 -8.03
N ALA A 33 -8.04 -3.75 -7.87
CA ALA A 33 -7.56 -4.45 -6.68
C ALA A 33 -7.84 -3.64 -5.39
N LYS A 34 -7.54 -2.33 -5.41
CA LYS A 34 -7.83 -1.43 -4.28
C LYS A 34 -9.32 -1.41 -3.93
N ARG A 35 -10.20 -1.24 -4.93
CA ARG A 35 -11.65 -1.17 -4.73
C ARG A 35 -12.20 -2.45 -4.11
N MET A 36 -11.82 -3.60 -4.67
CA MET A 36 -12.19 -4.92 -4.16
C MET A 36 -11.85 -5.07 -2.66
N VAL A 37 -10.63 -4.72 -2.27
CA VAL A 37 -10.20 -4.87 -0.87
C VAL A 37 -10.91 -3.85 0.04
N PHE A 38 -11.11 -2.62 -0.42
CA PHE A 38 -11.76 -1.59 0.40
C PHE A 38 -13.25 -1.92 0.63
N GLU A 39 -13.93 -2.46 -0.38
CA GLU A 39 -15.29 -2.97 -0.29
C GLU A 39 -15.37 -4.17 0.66
N LYS A 40 -14.46 -5.16 0.51
CA LYS A 40 -14.37 -6.33 1.39
C LYS A 40 -14.27 -5.96 2.87
N HIS A 41 -13.52 -4.91 3.19
CA HIS A 41 -13.30 -4.46 4.56
C HIS A 41 -14.25 -3.36 5.05
N ARG A 42 -15.20 -2.94 4.21
CA ARG A 42 -16.15 -1.84 4.47
C ARG A 42 -15.43 -0.58 4.96
N VAL A 43 -14.39 -0.20 4.24
CA VAL A 43 -13.58 0.99 4.56
C VAL A 43 -14.45 2.24 4.44
N SER A 44 -14.43 3.12 5.45
CA SER A 44 -15.17 4.38 5.40
C SER A 44 -14.47 5.42 4.53
N ASP A 45 -15.23 6.35 3.94
CA ASP A 45 -14.70 7.39 3.04
C ASP A 45 -13.53 8.19 3.61
N ARG A 46 -13.57 8.50 4.92
CA ARG A 46 -12.49 9.21 5.60
C ARG A 46 -11.20 8.40 5.60
N ILE A 47 -11.28 7.10 5.89
CA ILE A 47 -10.15 6.18 5.94
C ILE A 47 -9.66 5.90 4.51
N GLU A 48 -10.59 5.70 3.57
CA GLU A 48 -10.29 5.44 2.16
C GLU A 48 -9.39 6.52 1.56
N ARG A 49 -9.63 7.80 1.83
CA ARG A 49 -8.77 8.88 1.32
C ARG A 49 -7.32 8.76 1.81
N VAL A 50 -7.14 8.47 3.10
CA VAL A 50 -5.81 8.29 3.70
C VAL A 50 -5.11 7.06 3.12
N LEU A 51 -5.80 5.91 3.10
CA LEU A 51 -5.23 4.66 2.59
C LEU A 51 -4.93 4.76 1.08
N THR A 52 -5.78 5.43 0.31
CA THR A 52 -5.56 5.64 -1.13
C THR A 52 -4.33 6.50 -1.39
N ALA A 53 -4.10 7.56 -0.60
CA ALA A 53 -2.91 8.39 -0.73
C ALA A 53 -1.62 7.59 -0.44
N ILE A 54 -1.64 6.74 0.58
CA ILE A 54 -0.50 5.88 0.92
C ILE A 54 -0.30 4.82 -0.17
N TYR A 55 -1.38 4.15 -0.59
CA TYR A 55 -1.37 3.12 -1.63
C TYR A 55 -0.69 3.60 -2.91
N TYR A 56 -1.11 4.74 -3.46
CA TYR A 56 -0.46 5.28 -4.66
C TYR A 56 0.96 5.81 -4.40
N SER A 57 1.25 6.27 -3.18
CA SER A 57 2.61 6.69 -2.83
C SER A 57 3.59 5.52 -2.83
N VAL A 58 3.15 4.34 -2.36
CA VAL A 58 3.88 3.08 -2.42
C VAL A 58 4.05 2.63 -3.87
N LEU A 59 2.96 2.51 -4.63
CA LEU A 59 3.02 2.09 -6.04
C LEU A 59 3.94 2.99 -6.88
N LYS A 60 3.89 4.32 -6.69
CA LYS A 60 4.77 5.28 -7.39
C LYS A 60 6.25 5.08 -7.05
N ARG A 61 6.56 4.54 -5.88
CA ARG A 61 7.93 4.37 -5.36
C ARG A 61 8.36 2.91 -5.28
N GLN A 62 7.59 1.99 -5.86
CA GLN A 62 7.78 0.55 -5.68
C GLN A 62 9.23 0.14 -5.96
N GLY A 63 9.80 0.50 -7.12
CA GLY A 63 11.19 0.16 -7.42
C GLY A 63 12.25 0.79 -6.51
N ILE A 64 11.97 1.94 -5.87
CA ILE A 64 12.87 2.55 -4.87
C ILE A 64 12.75 1.79 -3.55
N LEU A 65 11.52 1.46 -3.15
CA LEU A 65 11.25 0.68 -1.94
C LEU A 65 11.86 -0.72 -2.05
N ASP A 66 11.73 -1.38 -3.21
CA ASP A 66 12.32 -2.68 -3.50
C ASP A 66 13.84 -2.66 -3.29
N LYS A 67 14.55 -1.64 -3.81
CA LYS A 67 15.99 -1.47 -3.60
C LYS A 67 16.36 -1.28 -2.14
N ILE A 68 15.62 -0.43 -1.41
CA ILE A 68 15.86 -0.22 0.02
C ILE A 68 15.64 -1.50 0.81
N ILE A 69 14.62 -2.29 0.46
CA ILE A 69 14.34 -3.58 1.10
C ILE A 69 15.46 -4.57 0.78
N GLU A 70 15.92 -4.65 -0.47
CA GLU A 70 17.05 -5.49 -0.89
C GLU A 70 18.32 -5.12 -0.12
N ASP A 71 18.65 -3.83 -0.01
CA ASP A 71 19.83 -3.35 0.72
C ASP A 71 19.78 -3.71 2.22
N ILE A 72 18.60 -3.66 2.84
CA ILE A 72 18.42 -3.97 4.27
C ILE A 72 18.41 -5.48 4.53
N THR A 73 17.80 -6.26 3.63
CA THR A 73 17.53 -7.69 3.85
C THR A 73 18.52 -8.61 3.16
N ASN A 74 19.29 -8.12 2.19
CA ASN A 74 20.10 -8.88 1.25
C ASN A 74 19.29 -9.95 0.47
N VAL A 75 17.98 -9.73 0.32
CA VAL A 75 17.06 -10.61 -0.42
C VAL A 75 16.63 -9.90 -1.70
N ARG A 76 16.85 -10.56 -2.84
CA ARG A 76 16.39 -10.05 -4.14
C ARG A 76 14.88 -10.20 -4.28
N PRO A 77 14.15 -9.15 -4.72
CA PRO A 77 12.72 -9.25 -5.01
C PRO A 77 12.46 -10.30 -6.10
N ILE A 78 11.54 -11.23 -5.83
CA ILE A 78 11.05 -12.16 -6.85
C ILE A 78 9.86 -11.49 -7.55
N TYR A 79 10.05 -11.06 -8.79
CA TYR A 79 8.96 -10.58 -9.64
C TYR A 79 8.23 -11.78 -10.23
N ILE A 80 7.01 -12.06 -9.74
CA ILE A 80 6.13 -13.09 -10.32
C ILE A 80 5.23 -12.38 -11.33
N PHE A 81 5.49 -12.58 -12.62
CA PHE A 81 4.73 -12.03 -13.74
C PHE A 81 3.45 -12.83 -14.02
#